data_AF-A0A7Z9JEK0-F1
#
_entry.id   AF-A0A7Z9JEK0-F1
#
_cell.length_a   1.000
_cell.length_b   1.000
_cell.length_c   1.000
_cell.angle_alpha   90.00
_cell.angle_beta   90.00
_cell.angle_gamma   90.00
#
_symmetry.space_group_name_H-M   'P 1'
#
loop_
_entity.id
_entity.type
_entity.pdbx_description
1 polymer ?
#
loop_
_entity_poly.entity_id
_entity_poly.type
_entity_poly.pdbx_seq_one_letter_code
_entity_poly.pdbx_strand_id
1 'polypeptide(L)' 'MKTSKSRVPAMEFVQYLLGPKAQQYFTSQIFEYPITDNVIPNSRLVPVEKLNTLVPEANLEDLADLQKTLALLTEVGLN' A
#
# COMPACT_ATOMS: atom_id res chain seq x y z
N MET A 1 11.00 9.71 -9.50
CA MET A 1 12.46 9.93 -9.39
C MET A 1 13.10 10.64 -10.59
N LYS A 2 12.66 10.39 -11.82
CA LYS A 2 13.32 10.89 -13.04
C LYS A 2 13.36 12.43 -13.18
N THR A 3 12.45 13.15 -12.53
CA THR A 3 12.35 14.62 -12.57
C THR A 3 12.71 15.31 -11.25
N SER A 4 13.10 14.54 -10.22
CA SER A 4 13.40 15.12 -8.91
C SER A 4 14.72 15.89 -8.95
N LYS A 5 14.71 17.14 -8.47
CA LYS A 5 15.92 17.97 -8.31
C LYS A 5 16.83 17.50 -7.16
N SER A 6 16.32 16.63 -6.28
CA SER A 6 17.02 16.10 -5.09
C SER A 6 16.99 14.58 -5.07
N ARG A 7 17.58 13.95 -6.09
CA ARG A 7 17.50 12.49 -6.31
C ARG A 7 18.08 11.65 -5.17
N VAL A 8 19.25 12.03 -4.64
CA VAL A 8 19.93 11.28 -3.56
C VAL A 8 19.11 11.31 -2.27
N PRO A 9 18.72 12.49 -1.71
CA PRO A 9 17.87 12.54 -0.53
C PRO A 9 16.52 11.85 -0.72
N ALA A 10 15.92 11.92 -1.92
CA ALA A 10 14.67 11.22 -2.20
C ALA A 10 14.83 9.69 -2.13
N MET A 11 15.97 9.16 -2.57
CA MET A 11 16.26 7.73 -2.47
C MET A 11 16.57 7.30 -1.04
N GLU A 12 17.28 8.11 -0.27
CA GLU A 12 17.51 7.87 1.16
C GLU A 12 16.19 7.86 1.94
N PHE A 13 15.27 8.76 1.59
CA PHE A 13 13.95 8.79 2.21
C PHE A 13 13.12 7.54 1.90
N VAL A 14 13.13 7.06 0.65
CA VAL A 14 12.46 5.79 0.30
C VAL A 14 13.07 4.62 1.07
N GLN A 15 14.40 4.56 1.18
CA GLN A 15 15.08 3.54 1.99
C GLN A 15 14.68 3.62 3.47
N TYR A 16 14.53 4.84 4.01
CA TYR A 16 14.03 5.03 5.38
C TYR A 16 12.60 4.49 5.54
N LEU A 17 11.71 4.75 4.57
CA LEU A 17 10.32 4.26 4.61
C LEU A 17 10.24 2.73 4.57
N LEU A 18 11.18 2.06 3.88
CA LEU A 18 11.33 0.60 3.87
C LEU A 18 12.08 0.06 5.09
N GLY A 19 12.66 0.93 5.91
CA GLY A 19 13.41 0.55 7.10
C GLY A 19 12.49 0.13 8.26
N PRO A 20 12.99 -0.68 9.22
CA PRO A 20 12.17 -1.25 10.30
C PRO A 20 11.42 -0.19 11.14
N LYS A 21 12.03 0.98 11.35
CA LYS A 21 11.42 2.06 12.15
C LYS A 21 10.14 2.60 11.50
N ALA A 22 10.19 2.88 10.21
CA ALA A 22 9.03 3.41 9.49
C ALA A 22 7.97 2.31 9.29
N GLN A 23 8.39 1.10 8.93
CA GLN A 23 7.49 -0.05 8.80
C GLN A 23 6.76 -0.35 10.12
N GLN A 24 7.45 -0.33 11.27
CA GLN A 24 6.82 -0.53 12.57
C GLN A 24 5.81 0.58 12.91
N TYR A 25 6.06 1.82 12.47
CA TYR A 25 5.11 2.93 12.62
C TYR A 25 3.83 2.67 11.81
N PHE A 26 3.93 2.28 10.55
CA PHE A 26 2.77 1.97 9.71
C PHE A 26 1.91 0.87 10.32
N THR A 27 2.53 -0.20 10.81
CA THR A 27 1.80 -1.31 11.42
C THR A 27 1.18 -0.96 12.78
N SER A 28 1.89 -0.22 13.64
CA SER A 28 1.43 0.05 15.01
C SER A 28 0.48 1.25 15.15
N GLN A 29 0.68 2.31 14.36
CA GLN A 29 -0.06 3.56 14.46
C GLN A 29 -1.08 3.74 13.33
N ILE A 30 -0.76 3.26 12.13
CA ILE A 30 -1.60 3.44 10.94
C ILE A 30 -2.40 2.16 10.60
N PHE A 31 -2.06 1.04 11.24
CA PHE A 31 -2.76 -0.24 11.11
C PHE A 31 -2.70 -0.81 9.69
N GLU A 32 -1.61 -0.54 8.98
CA GLU A 32 -1.35 -1.11 7.66
C GLU A 32 -0.49 -2.39 7.74
N TYR A 33 -0.62 -3.24 6.72
CA TYR A 33 0.22 -4.42 6.57
C TYR A 33 1.66 -4.02 6.29
N PRO A 34 2.64 -4.61 6.98
CA PRO A 34 4.04 -4.37 6.65
C PRO A 34 4.36 -4.99 5.29
N ILE A 35 5.28 -4.34 4.56
CA ILE A 35 5.77 -4.81 3.26
C ILE A 35 7.20 -5.36 3.35
N THR A 36 7.69 -5.58 4.57
CA THR A 36 9.01 -6.14 4.87
C THR A 36 8.91 -7.07 6.08
N ASP A 37 9.80 -8.05 6.19
CA ASP A 37 9.66 -9.18 7.13
C ASP A 37 10.15 -8.88 8.57
N ASN A 38 10.83 -7.76 8.80
CA ASN A 38 11.52 -7.46 10.07
C ASN A 38 10.76 -6.49 10.99
N VAL A 39 9.45 -6.66 11.10
CA VAL A 39 8.60 -5.83 11.98
C VAL A 39 7.51 -6.66 12.64
N ILE A 40 7.03 -6.20 13.80
CA ILE A 40 5.98 -6.88 14.56
C ILE A 40 4.63 -6.57 13.90
N PRO A 41 3.90 -7.56 13.36
CA PRO A 41 2.58 -7.36 12.76
C PRO A 41 1.55 -6.87 13.78
N ASN A 42 0.54 -6.15 13.31
CA ASN A 42 -0.54 -5.70 14.18
C ASN A 42 -1.49 -6.87 14.47
N SER A 43 -1.66 -7.21 15.75
CA SER A 43 -2.50 -8.34 16.19
C SER A 43 -3.99 -8.18 15.88
N ARG A 44 -4.44 -6.98 15.50
CA ARG A 44 -5.82 -6.73 15.05
C ARG A 44 -6.05 -7.03 13.57
N LEU A 45 -4.99 -7.24 12.80
CA LEU A 45 -5.08 -7.55 11.38
C LEU A 45 -5.02 -9.07 11.15
N VAL A 46 -5.55 -9.50 10.01
CA VAL A 46 -5.42 -10.90 9.57
C VAL A 46 -3.95 -11.16 9.22
N PRO A 47 -3.33 -12.29 9.62
CA PRO A 47 -1.93 -12.56 9.26
C PRO A 47 -1.67 -12.46 7.75
N VAL A 48 -0.53 -11.88 7.35
CA VAL A 48 -0.17 -11.63 5.94
C VAL A 48 -0.18 -12.93 5.12
N GLU A 49 0.27 -14.03 5.73
CA GLU A 49 0.31 -15.35 5.11
C GLU A 49 -1.10 -15.82 4.70
N LYS A 50 -2.12 -15.44 5.49
CA LYS A 50 -3.52 -15.71 5.18
C LYS A 50 -4.06 -14.70 4.17
N LEU A 51 -3.65 -13.44 4.23
CA LEU A 51 -4.08 -12.40 3.28
C LEU A 51 -3.74 -12.79 1.82
N ASN A 52 -2.55 -13.33 1.58
CA ASN A 52 -2.12 -13.78 0.26
C ASN A 52 -3.02 -14.85 -0.37
N THR A 53 -3.82 -15.56 0.43
CA THR A 53 -4.80 -16.56 -0.06
C THR A 53 -6.17 -15.96 -0.39
N LEU A 54 -6.43 -14.73 0.04
CA LEU A 54 -7.72 -14.05 -0.09
C LEU A 54 -7.71 -12.96 -1.16
N VAL A 55 -6.55 -12.41 -1.47
CA VAL A 55 -6.39 -11.34 -2.45
C VAL A 55 -6.53 -11.93 -3.86
N PRO A 56 -7.41 -11.36 -4.73
CA PRO A 56 -7.50 -11.79 -6.10
C PRO A 56 -6.22 -11.46 -6.87
N GLU A 57 -5.81 -12.34 -7.79
CA GLU A 57 -4.76 -12.01 -8.75
C GLU A 57 -5.29 -10.95 -9.72
N ALA A 58 -4.85 -9.70 -9.52
CA ALA A 58 -5.20 -8.57 -10.37
C ALA A 58 -3.99 -7.65 -10.52
N ASN A 59 -3.79 -7.11 -11.72
CA ASN A 59 -2.83 -6.03 -11.92
C ASN A 59 -3.45 -4.73 -11.43
N LEU A 60 -2.80 -4.06 -10.47
CA LEU A 60 -3.27 -2.78 -9.94
C LEU A 60 -3.32 -1.67 -11.01
N GLU A 61 -2.52 -1.78 -12.07
CA GLU A 61 -2.56 -0.84 -13.20
C GLU A 61 -3.89 -0.90 -13.96
N ASP A 62 -4.55 -2.07 -13.99
CA ASP A 62 -5.86 -2.24 -14.63
C ASP A 62 -6.97 -1.51 -13.85
N LEU A 63 -6.74 -1.22 -12.55
CA LEU A 63 -7.64 -0.47 -11.68
C LEU A 63 -7.49 1.05 -11.83
N ALA A 64 -6.59 1.55 -12.69
CA ALA A 64 -6.33 2.97 -12.84
C ALA A 64 -7.47 3.74 -13.54
N ASP A 65 -8.44 3.06 -14.16
CA ASP A 65 -9.58 3.69 -14.83
C ASP A 65 -10.65 4.14 -13.83
N LEU A 66 -10.34 5.23 -13.12
CA LEU A 66 -11.26 5.85 -12.18
C LEU A 66 -12.55 6.33 -12.86
N GLN A 67 -12.47 6.80 -14.11
CA GLN A 67 -13.64 7.33 -14.82
C GLN A 67 -14.68 6.25 -15.10
N LYS A 68 -14.27 5.09 -15.61
CA LYS A 68 -15.18 3.95 -15.80
C LYS A 68 -15.76 3.47 -14.48
N THR A 69 -14.94 3.41 -13.43
CA THR A 69 -15.40 3.01 -12.09
C THR A 69 -16.50 3.95 -11.58
N LEU A 70 -16.31 5.26 -11.71
CA LEU A 70 -17.32 6.25 -11.31
C LEU A 70 -18.58 6.19 -12.16
N ALA A 71 -18.46 5.92 -13.47
CA ALA A 71 -19.62 5.75 -14.34
C ALA A 71 -20.49 4.58 -13.90
N LEU A 72 -19.89 3.42 -13.60
CA LEU A 72 -20.61 2.24 -13.11
C LEU A 72 -21.31 2.52 -11.78
N LEU A 73 -20.64 3.19 -10.83
CA LEU A 73 -21.26 3.58 -9.55
C LEU A 73 -22.44 4.54 -9.75
N THR A 74 -22.36 5.46 -10.71
CA THR A 74 -23.44 6.39 -11.05
C THR A 74 -24.64 5.64 -11.65
N GLU A 75 -24.39 4.69 -12.54
CA GLU A 75 -25.42 3.89 -13.21
C GLU A 75 -26.29 3.12 -12.19
N VAL A 76 -25.69 2.65 -11.10
CA VAL A 76 -26.39 1.94 -10.03
C VAL A 76 -26.82 2.84 -8.85
N GLY A 77 -26.59 4.16 -8.94
CA GLY A 77 -27.00 5.13 -7.91
C GLY A 77 -26.24 5.06 -6.58
N LEU A 78 -24.96 4.64 -6.62
CA LEU A 78 -24.07 4.54 -5.46
C LEU A 78 -23.09 5.71 -5.31
N ASN A 79 -23.26 6.78 -6.10
CA ASN A 79 -22.48 8.02 -6.01
C ASN A 79 -23.34 9.24 -5.68
#